data_AF-A0A943YFX6-F1
#
_entry.id   AF-A0A943YFX6-F1
#
_cell.length_a   1.000
_cell.length_b   1.000
_cell.length_c   1.000
_cell.angle_alpha   90.00
_cell.angle_beta   90.00
_cell.angle_gamma   90.00
#
_symmetry.space_group_name_H-M   'P 1'
#
loop_
_entity.id
_entity.type
_entity.pdbx_description
1 polymer ?
#
loop_
_entity_poly.entity_id
_entity_poly.type
_entity_poly.pdbx_seq_one_letter_code
_entity_poly.pdbx_strand_id
1 'polypeptide(L)'
;MKYEEMLRICDAEHIILSYEDFRPPLNGLYISCDGLHTIMLATSIRDDYPLRNVVLAEELGHHYTLAGNNLPREHWNRLNRCNFSKDEAKALRWAAEYLIPQEELVTAYREDITTIPALAEYFEVTPAFMAYRLSLPGRSQYQRKIV
;
A
#
# COMPACT_ATOMS: atom_id res chain seq x y z
N MET A 1 -1.72 -2.15 15.63
CA MET A 1 -0.72 -1.98 14.54
C MET A 1 -1.42 -1.86 13.20
N LYS A 2 -0.84 -1.20 12.19
CA LYS A 2 -1.49 -0.98 10.87
C LYS A 2 -1.97 -2.28 10.21
N TYR A 3 -1.30 -3.41 10.44
CA TYR A 3 -1.72 -4.72 9.95
C TYR A 3 -3.08 -5.18 10.51
N GLU A 4 -3.30 -5.07 11.82
CA GLU A 4 -4.56 -5.46 12.46
C GLU A 4 -5.74 -4.57 12.03
N GLU A 5 -5.46 -3.31 11.71
CA GLU A 5 -6.44 -2.40 11.12
C GLU A 5 -6.83 -2.86 9.70
N MET A 6 -5.85 -3.23 8.87
CA MET A 6 -6.13 -3.79 7.55
C MET A 6 -6.89 -5.12 7.61
N LEU A 7 -6.61 -5.98 8.60
CA LEU A 7 -7.41 -7.20 8.81
C LEU A 7 -8.88 -6.88 9.15
N ARG A 8 -9.12 -5.84 9.95
CA ARG A 8 -10.49 -5.37 10.26
C ARG A 8 -11.17 -4.78 9.04
N ILE A 9 -10.44 -4.09 8.16
CA ILE A 9 -10.97 -3.63 6.86
C ILE A 9 -11.39 -4.84 6.02
N CYS A 10 -10.54 -5.87 5.90
CA CYS A 10 -10.89 -7.06 5.14
C CYS A 10 -12.18 -7.72 5.65
N ASP A 11 -12.32 -7.86 6.97
CA ASP A 11 -13.54 -8.42 7.58
C ASP A 11 -14.79 -7.56 7.29
N ALA A 12 -14.68 -6.25 7.50
CA ALA A 12 -15.79 -5.31 7.31
C ALA A 12 -16.26 -5.19 5.85
N GLU A 13 -15.33 -5.30 4.90
CA GLU A 13 -15.60 -5.24 3.45
C GLU A 13 -15.86 -6.63 2.84
N HIS A 14 -15.96 -7.67 3.67
CA HIS A 14 -16.14 -9.07 3.24
C HIS A 14 -15.08 -9.56 2.24
N ILE A 15 -13.83 -9.13 2.42
CA ILE A 15 -12.68 -9.53 1.62
C ILE A 15 -12.07 -10.80 2.22
N ILE A 16 -12.01 -11.87 1.43
CA ILE A 16 -11.30 -13.09 1.78
C ILE A 16 -9.80 -12.84 1.67
N LEU A 17 -9.08 -12.94 2.79
CA LEU A 17 -7.62 -12.86 2.82
C LEU A 17 -7.02 -14.26 2.90
N SER A 18 -6.17 -14.63 1.95
CA SER A 18 -5.40 -15.89 1.99
C SER A 18 -3.91 -15.66 1.76
N TYR A 19 -3.11 -16.68 2.14
CA TYR A 19 -1.70 -16.76 1.79
C TYR A 19 -1.49 -17.91 0.83
N GLU A 20 -0.75 -17.64 -0.24
CA GLU A 20 -0.58 -18.56 -1.37
C GLU A 20 0.90 -18.72 -1.71
N ASP A 21 1.24 -19.83 -2.37
CA ASP A 21 2.59 -20.05 -2.86
C ASP A 21 2.75 -19.45 -4.26
N PHE A 22 3.05 -18.15 -4.30
CA PHE A 22 3.36 -17.45 -5.54
C PHE A 22 4.82 -17.61 -5.92
N ARG A 23 5.05 -17.83 -7.22
CA ARG A 23 6.41 -17.71 -7.77
C ARG A 23 6.84 -16.24 -7.66
N PRO A 24 8.09 -15.92 -7.30
CA PRO A 24 8.60 -14.55 -7.35
C PRO A 24 8.61 -14.00 -8.78
N PRO A 25 8.48 -12.66 -8.98
CA PRO A 25 8.32 -11.60 -7.98
C PRO A 25 6.89 -11.17 -7.49
N LEU A 26 5.88 -12.06 -7.38
CA LEU A 26 4.48 -11.67 -7.07
C LEU A 26 4.29 -11.84 -5.58
N ASN A 27 3.95 -10.73 -4.94
CA ASN A 27 3.76 -10.70 -3.51
C ASN A 27 2.28 -10.58 -3.12
N GLY A 28 1.41 -10.12 -4.02
CA GLY A 28 0.01 -9.87 -3.73
C GLY A 28 -0.85 -9.84 -4.99
N LEU A 29 -2.11 -10.21 -4.85
CA LEU A 29 -3.12 -10.15 -5.90
C LEU A 29 -4.50 -9.88 -5.30
N TYR A 30 -5.16 -8.83 -5.80
CA TYR A 30 -6.57 -8.56 -5.58
C TYR A 30 -7.44 -9.07 -6.74
N ILE A 31 -8.54 -9.75 -6.40
CA ILE A 31 -9.56 -10.19 -7.36
C ILE A 31 -10.93 -9.76 -6.86
N SER A 32 -11.73 -9.21 -7.78
CA SER A 32 -13.13 -8.90 -7.56
C SER A 32 -13.97 -9.50 -8.68
N CYS A 33 -14.81 -10.49 -8.37
CA CYS A 33 -15.68 -11.14 -9.35
C CYS A 33 -17.03 -11.46 -8.72
N ASP A 34 -18.14 -11.09 -9.38
CA ASP A 34 -19.51 -11.42 -8.95
C ASP A 34 -19.83 -11.07 -7.49
N GLY A 35 -19.28 -9.95 -7.00
CA GLY A 35 -19.45 -9.49 -5.61
C GLY A 35 -18.59 -10.22 -4.58
N LEU A 36 -17.74 -11.17 -5.01
CA LEU A 36 -16.71 -11.78 -4.18
C LEU A 36 -15.41 -10.98 -4.30
N HIS A 37 -14.83 -10.65 -3.15
CA HIS A 37 -13.56 -9.93 -3.06
C HIS A 37 -12.51 -10.80 -2.36
N THR A 38 -11.35 -10.96 -2.99
CA THR A 38 -10.26 -11.77 -2.44
C THR A 38 -8.95 -11.03 -2.56
N ILE A 39 -8.17 -11.02 -1.47
CA ILE A 39 -6.76 -10.65 -1.46
C ILE A 39 -5.94 -11.91 -1.17
N MET A 40 -4.99 -12.20 -2.05
CA MET A 40 -4.04 -13.30 -1.89
C MET A 40 -2.66 -12.69 -1.70
N LEU A 41 -1.96 -13.06 -0.62
CA LEU A 41 -0.58 -12.63 -0.35
C LEU A 41 0.39 -13.79 -0.53
N ALA A 42 1.61 -13.53 -1.01
CA ALA A 42 2.63 -14.56 -1.08
C ALA A 42 3.04 -15.03 0.32
N THR A 43 3.15 -16.33 0.52
CA THR A 43 3.62 -16.90 1.78
C THR A 43 5.05 -16.47 2.10
N SER A 44 5.88 -16.21 1.09
CA SER A 44 7.27 -15.74 1.22
C SER A 44 7.43 -14.40 1.93
N ILE A 45 6.38 -13.56 1.96
CA ILE A 45 6.41 -12.23 2.60
C ILE A 45 5.72 -12.22 3.96
N ARG A 46 5.20 -13.35 4.46
CA ARG A 46 4.38 -13.43 5.68
C ARG A 46 5.07 -12.82 6.91
N ASP A 47 6.36 -13.11 7.05
CA ASP A 47 7.20 -12.70 8.17
C ASP A 47 8.05 -11.45 7.87
N ASP A 48 8.00 -10.95 6.63
CA ASP A 48 8.54 -9.64 6.26
C ASP A 48 7.45 -8.59 6.47
N TYR A 49 7.27 -8.15 7.73
CA TYR A 49 6.17 -7.26 8.08
C TYR A 49 6.14 -5.95 7.27
N PRO A 50 7.28 -5.26 7.04
CA PRO A 50 7.29 -4.07 6.20
C PRO A 50 6.79 -4.33 4.78
N LEU A 51 7.24 -5.42 4.13
CA LEU A 51 6.80 -5.76 2.78
C LEU A 51 5.33 -6.21 2.77
N ARG A 52 4.92 -7.02 3.75
CA ARG A 52 3.53 -7.47 3.91
C ARG A 52 2.57 -6.30 4.09
N ASN A 53 2.92 -5.36 4.94
CA ASN A 53 2.07 -4.19 5.19
C ASN A 53 1.88 -3.37 3.91
N VAL A 54 2.97 -3.11 3.18
CA VAL A 54 2.93 -2.41 1.89
C VAL A 54 2.06 -3.14 0.87
N VAL A 55 2.26 -4.45 0.71
CA VAL A 55 1.54 -5.24 -0.30
C VAL A 55 0.06 -5.35 0.06
N LEU A 56 -0.29 -5.63 1.31
CA LEU A 56 -1.69 -5.70 1.73
C LEU A 56 -2.42 -4.35 1.56
N ALA A 57 -1.79 -3.24 1.96
CA ALA A 57 -2.36 -1.91 1.77
C ALA A 57 -2.59 -1.60 0.29
N GLU A 58 -1.71 -2.07 -0.58
CA GLU A 58 -1.85 -1.89 -2.01
C GLU A 58 -2.99 -2.70 -2.61
N GLU A 59 -3.16 -3.96 -2.22
CA GLU A 59 -4.31 -4.76 -2.66
C GLU A 59 -5.64 -4.21 -2.11
N LEU A 60 -5.65 -3.61 -0.91
CA LEU A 60 -6.79 -2.81 -0.42
C LEU A 60 -6.98 -1.54 -1.27
N GLY A 61 -5.90 -0.90 -1.70
CA GLY A 61 -5.96 0.22 -2.63
C GLY A 61 -6.63 -0.17 -3.95
N HIS A 62 -6.40 -1.39 -4.45
CA HIS A 62 -7.12 -1.90 -5.61
C HIS A 62 -8.62 -2.03 -5.36
N HIS A 63 -9.02 -2.58 -4.22
CA HIS A 63 -10.43 -2.64 -3.82
C HIS A 63 -11.12 -1.26 -3.85
N TYR A 64 -10.47 -0.23 -3.30
CA TYR A 64 -11.07 1.11 -3.19
C TYR A 64 -10.94 1.99 -4.45
N THR A 65 -10.00 1.69 -5.36
CA THR A 65 -9.71 2.58 -6.49
C THR A 65 -10.11 2.01 -7.86
N LEU A 66 -10.36 0.70 -7.94
CA LEU A 66 -10.98 0.08 -9.11
C LEU A 66 -12.49 0.32 -9.07
N ALA A 67 -13.07 0.87 -10.14
CA ALA A 67 -14.51 0.83 -10.33
C ALA A 67 -14.93 -0.63 -10.57
N GLY A 68 -15.99 -1.11 -9.91
CA GLY A 68 -16.46 -2.50 -9.98
C GLY A 68 -16.54 -3.05 -11.42
N ASN A 69 -16.28 -4.35 -11.54
CA ASN A 69 -16.09 -5.14 -12.78
C ASN A 69 -14.77 -4.91 -13.54
N ASN A 70 -13.63 -5.18 -12.89
CA ASN A 70 -12.37 -5.33 -13.62
C ASN A 70 -11.79 -6.73 -13.44
N LEU A 71 -11.59 -7.40 -14.57
CA LEU A 71 -10.95 -8.72 -14.68
C LEU A 71 -9.55 -8.73 -14.05
N PRO A 72 -9.06 -9.89 -13.60
CA PRO A 72 -7.76 -10.02 -12.94
C PRO A 72 -6.64 -9.45 -13.81
N ARG A 73 -5.79 -8.61 -13.23
CA ARG A 73 -4.54 -8.22 -13.85
C ARG A 73 -3.41 -8.64 -12.94
N GLU A 74 -2.58 -9.55 -13.45
CA GLU A 74 -1.38 -9.99 -12.73
C GLU A 74 -0.38 -8.83 -12.67
N HIS A 75 -0.05 -8.37 -11.47
CA HIS A 75 0.81 -7.21 -11.30
C HIS A 75 2.06 -7.52 -10.47
N TRP A 76 3.21 -7.24 -11.10
CA TRP A 76 4.52 -7.62 -10.60
C TRP A 76 5.45 -6.41 -10.57
N ASN A 77 6.16 -6.24 -9.45
CA ASN A 77 7.28 -5.33 -9.22
C ASN A 77 7.04 -3.85 -9.62
N ARG A 78 6.12 -3.22 -8.90
CA ARG A 78 5.48 -1.94 -9.25
C ARG A 78 6.36 -0.70 -9.28
N LEU A 79 7.40 -0.61 -8.44
CA LEU A 79 8.24 0.59 -8.35
C LEU A 79 9.27 0.73 -9.50
N ASN A 80 9.50 -0.33 -10.28
CA ASN A 80 10.59 -0.39 -11.28
C ASN A 80 10.11 -0.63 -12.73
N ARG A 81 8.81 -0.47 -13.04
CA ARG A 81 8.25 -0.77 -14.37
C ARG A 81 8.03 0.49 -15.22
N CYS A 82 8.50 0.46 -16.47
CA CYS A 82 8.19 1.48 -17.48
C CYS A 82 6.71 1.47 -17.92
N ASN A 83 5.98 0.36 -17.70
CA ASN A 83 4.56 0.20 -18.03
C ASN A 83 3.70 0.11 -16.75
N PHE A 84 3.79 1.13 -15.91
CA PHE A 84 2.97 1.27 -14.70
C PHE A 84 1.56 1.72 -15.10
N SER A 85 0.54 0.89 -14.81
CA SER A 85 -0.83 1.20 -15.20
C SER A 85 -1.39 2.33 -14.32
N LYS A 86 -2.40 3.06 -14.82
CA LYS A 86 -3.07 4.11 -14.01
C LYS A 86 -3.73 3.55 -12.75
N ASP A 87 -4.17 2.29 -12.79
CA ASP A 87 -4.86 1.65 -11.67
C ASP A 87 -3.85 1.22 -10.60
N GLU A 88 -2.72 0.65 -11.01
CA GLU A 88 -1.57 0.39 -10.13
C GLU A 88 -1.09 1.66 -9.43
N ALA A 89 -1.04 2.79 -10.15
CA ALA A 89 -0.65 4.07 -9.58
C ALA A 89 -1.64 4.61 -8.55
N LYS A 90 -2.94 4.36 -8.73
CA LYS A 90 -3.97 4.75 -7.77
C LYS A 90 -3.91 3.87 -6.52
N ALA A 91 -3.78 2.57 -6.69
CA ALA A 91 -3.67 1.62 -5.58
C ALA A 91 -2.42 1.89 -4.74
N LEU A 92 -1.26 2.07 -5.38
CA LEU A 92 -0.01 2.39 -4.70
C LEU A 92 -0.07 3.74 -3.97
N ARG A 93 -0.67 4.77 -4.59
CA ARG A 93 -0.90 6.07 -3.94
C ARG A 93 -1.83 5.94 -2.74
N TRP A 94 -2.92 5.19 -2.88
CA TRP A 94 -3.87 4.93 -1.78
C TRP A 94 -3.14 4.26 -0.61
N ALA A 95 -2.36 3.22 -0.88
CA ALA A 95 -1.57 2.53 0.14
C ALA A 95 -0.60 3.48 0.85
N ALA A 96 0.07 4.35 0.10
CA ALA A 96 1.05 5.28 0.65
C ALA A 96 0.38 6.32 1.56
N GLU A 97 -0.78 6.84 1.16
CA GLU A 97 -1.56 7.78 1.97
C GLU A 97 -2.18 7.12 3.20
N TYR A 98 -2.59 5.84 3.11
CA TYR A 98 -3.17 5.07 4.22
C TYR A 98 -2.12 4.66 5.27
N LEU A 99 -0.99 4.09 4.82
CA LEU A 99 0.07 3.61 5.71
C LEU A 99 0.86 4.77 6.32
N ILE A 100 1.04 5.87 5.56
CA ILE A 100 1.84 7.02 5.99
C ILE A 100 0.99 8.30 5.83
N PRO A 101 0.00 8.53 6.73
CA PRO A 101 -0.81 9.74 6.71
C PRO A 101 0.05 10.99 6.86
N GLN A 102 -0.37 12.09 6.25
CA GLN A 102 0.41 13.33 6.23
C GLN A 102 0.63 13.89 7.65
N GLU A 103 -0.37 13.75 8.51
CA GLU A 103 -0.37 14.22 9.89
C GLU A 103 0.59 13.41 10.76
N GLU A 104 0.62 12.07 10.58
CA GLU A 104 1.58 11.19 11.24
C GLU A 104 3.01 11.47 10.75
N LEU A 105 3.19 11.73 9.45
CA LEU A 105 4.50 12.10 8.90
C LEU A 105 5.03 13.42 9.49
N VAL A 106 4.16 14.42 9.67
CA VAL A 106 4.52 15.67 10.38
C VAL A 106 4.87 15.41 11.83
N THR A 107 4.21 14.45 12.48
CA THR A 107 4.50 14.06 13.87
C THR A 107 5.89 13.42 13.96
N ALA A 108 6.22 12.48 13.09
CA ALA A 108 7.55 11.86 13.02
C ALA A 108 8.67 12.90 12.82
N TYR A 109 8.45 13.92 11.97
CA TYR A 109 9.42 15.01 11.81
C TYR A 109 9.60 15.88 13.06
N ARG A 110 8.54 16.09 13.86
CA ARG A 110 8.64 16.80 15.15
C ARG A 110 9.37 16.00 16.21
N GLU A 111 9.46 14.68 16.03
CA GLU A 111 10.23 13.75 16.86
C GLU A 111 11.65 13.51 16.30
N ASP A 112 12.11 14.37 15.37
CA ASP A 112 13.43 14.30 14.72
C ASP A 112 13.69 13.02 13.88
N ILE A 113 12.64 12.26 13.56
CA ILE A 113 12.71 11.10 12.67
C ILE A 113 12.67 11.58 11.21
N THR A 114 13.85 11.83 10.65
CA THR A 114 13.97 12.55 9.36
C THR A 114 14.57 11.74 8.21
N THR A 115 15.24 10.63 8.51
CA THR A 115 15.87 9.79 7.48
C THR A 115 14.90 8.76 6.93
N ILE A 116 15.04 8.40 5.63
CA ILE A 116 14.18 7.39 4.99
C ILE A 116 14.19 6.05 5.76
N PRO A 117 15.34 5.48 6.18
CA PRO A 117 15.32 4.23 6.94
C PRO A 117 14.58 4.37 8.28
N ALA A 118 14.81 5.46 9.02
CA ALA A 118 14.16 5.66 10.32
C ALA A 118 12.65 5.88 10.19
N LEU A 119 12.22 6.63 9.16
CA LEU A 119 10.81 6.78 8.83
C LEU A 119 10.19 5.45 8.41
N ALA A 120 10.88 4.66 7.58
CA ALA A 120 10.39 3.37 7.13
C ALA A 120 10.19 2.40 8.31
N GLU A 121 11.11 2.41 9.28
CA GLU A 121 10.98 1.68 10.54
C GLU A 121 9.80 2.18 11.37
N TYR A 122 9.67 3.49 11.56
CA TYR A 122 8.58 4.11 12.32
C TYR A 122 7.18 3.75 11.78
N PHE A 123 7.04 3.73 10.45
CA PHE A 123 5.77 3.41 9.77
C PHE A 123 5.60 1.92 9.45
N GLU A 124 6.56 1.07 9.81
CA GLU A 124 6.57 -0.37 9.48
C GLU A 124 6.36 -0.65 7.98
N VAL A 125 7.12 0.04 7.13
CA VAL A 125 7.09 -0.09 5.65
C VAL A 125 8.50 -0.25 5.07
N THR A 126 8.59 -0.63 3.80
CA THR A 126 9.91 -0.73 3.15
C THR A 126 10.52 0.66 2.87
N PRO A 127 11.85 0.83 2.92
CA PRO A 127 12.50 2.10 2.59
C PRO A 127 12.17 2.62 1.19
N ALA A 128 12.02 1.72 0.20
CA ALA A 128 11.63 2.09 -1.15
C ALA A 128 10.21 2.67 -1.20
N PHE A 129 9.28 2.11 -0.44
CA PHE A 129 7.91 2.61 -0.33
C PHE A 129 7.85 3.96 0.41
N MET A 130 8.66 4.14 1.46
CA MET A 130 8.81 5.43 2.13
C MET A 130 9.34 6.51 1.16
N ALA A 131 10.39 6.20 0.39
CA ALA A 131 10.89 7.11 -0.64
C ALA A 131 9.81 7.48 -1.67
N TYR A 132 9.00 6.50 -2.10
CA TYR A 132 7.85 6.75 -2.96
C TYR A 132 6.84 7.70 -2.30
N ARG A 133 6.45 7.48 -1.04
CA ARG A 133 5.52 8.36 -0.31
C ARG A 133 6.01 9.79 -0.23
N LEU A 134 7.31 10.01 -0.01
CA LEU A 134 7.93 11.33 0.06
C LEU A 134 8.01 12.03 -1.31
N SER A 135 7.95 11.26 -2.40
CA SER A 135 7.88 11.80 -3.77
C SER A 135 6.47 12.29 -4.15
N LEU A 136 5.43 11.84 -3.43
CA LEU A 136 4.06 12.25 -3.68
C LEU A 136 3.82 13.68 -3.15
N PRO A 137 3.07 14.51 -3.88
CA PRO A 137 2.66 15.81 -3.36
C PRO A 137 1.79 15.59 -2.12
N GLY A 138 2.07 16.31 -1.03
CA GLY A 138 1.17 16.35 0.11
C GLY A 138 -0.21 16.86 -0.34
N ARG A 139 -1.29 16.29 0.18
CA ARG A 139 -2.63 16.87 0.02
C ARG A 139 -2.71 18.17 0.82
N SER A 140 -2.04 19.23 0.37
CA SER A 140 -2.23 20.55 0.93
C SER A 140 -3.62 21.02 0.50
N GLN A 141 -4.59 20.91 1.39
CA GLN A 141 -5.64 21.92 1.39
C GLN A 141 -4.93 23.22 1.76
N TYR A 142 -4.77 24.10 0.77
CA TYR A 142 -4.04 25.38 0.79
C TYR A 142 -2.53 25.32 0.52
N GLN A 143 -2.18 25.74 -0.70
CA GLN A 143 -1.00 26.57 -0.93
C GLN A 143 -0.98 27.71 0.10
N ARG A 144 0.08 27.81 0.90
CA ARG A 144 0.65 29.12 1.24
C ARG A 144 2.16 29.04 1.22
N LYS A 145 2.72 29.87 0.34
CA LYS A 145 4.11 30.22 0.16
C LYS A 145 4.85 30.27 1.50
N ILE A 146 6.00 29.61 1.57
CA ILE A 146 7.10 30.09 2.40
C ILE A 146 8.12 30.63 1.40
N VAL A 147 8.19 31.96 1.38
CA VAL A 147 9.34 32.74 0.89
C VAL A 147 10.25 32.92 2.08
#